data_AF-A0A2H9TNU6-F1
#
_entry.id   AF-A0A2H9TNU6-F1
#
_cell.length_a   1.000
_cell.length_b   1.000
_cell.length_c   1.000
_cell.angle_alpha   90.00
_cell.angle_beta   90.00
_cell.angle_gamma   90.00
#
_symmetry.space_group_name_H-M   'P 1'
#
loop_
_entity.id
_entity.type
_entity.pdbx_description
1 polymer ?
#
loop_
_entity_poly.entity_id
_entity_poly.type
_entity_poly.pdbx_seq_one_letter_code
_entity_poly.pdbx_strand_id
1 'polypeptide(L)'
;MSFPVISVSLLPRTVHAPPLSHASRQPILVNLDPANENIPYQCDVNISELTTVETVMSEQGLGPNGALLYCMEEVERNVEWLLERLEACNTNTSSDSGSGSHYIFDLPGQVELSTCHPSLLNIIQVLLKRNFRLVVVHLADAAYCADPTKYISMLMVTVKSMMQLECPQVNVLSKIDLIESYGTLPLRLEYYLNVQDLRYLLAGLEYSKRYERLNSALCELVEELGLVSFFPLAIEDKECMAALLSEIDKASGFIFGGLTPGNESIMAAAATESRREHLLELVKERYTSDKFDLEAVSPQIRLFYSHRLQQELMNLMTMVKTEKRTAVAEVITRETTVHLHKFVHGRQFKKRAPSAIKAIKAAAFKLMGTTDVRVDPKLNKAIWSHGIKNVPRRIRVRFARKRNDDEEAKQKLYTVASFVPVASFSGKSVCFDINIVGLQTEAIDE
;
A
#
# COMPACT_ATOMS: atom_id res chain seq x y z
N MET A 1 24.58 -2.85 0.17
CA MET A 1 24.28 -3.66 -1.03
C MET A 1 23.02 -4.41 -0.71
N SER A 2 21.99 -4.31 -1.54
CA SER A 2 20.75 -5.07 -1.38
C SER A 2 21.04 -6.52 -1.80
N PHE A 3 20.72 -7.49 -0.97
CA PHE A 3 21.06 -8.89 -1.23
C PHE A 3 19.76 -9.71 -1.33
N PRO A 4 19.47 -10.37 -2.46
CA PRO A 4 18.42 -11.36 -2.48
C PRO A 4 18.91 -12.63 -1.78
N VAL A 5 18.22 -13.04 -0.73
CA VAL A 5 18.34 -14.37 -0.12
C VAL A 5 17.16 -15.19 -0.62
N ILE A 6 17.33 -16.46 -0.99
CA ILE A 6 16.19 -17.32 -1.37
C ILE A 6 15.91 -18.30 -0.23
N SER A 7 14.72 -18.20 0.36
CA SER A 7 14.24 -19.15 1.36
C SER A 7 13.33 -20.18 0.67
N VAL A 8 13.61 -21.46 0.87
CA VAL A 8 12.96 -22.55 0.15
C VAL A 8 12.35 -23.52 1.16
N SER A 9 11.04 -23.74 1.08
CA SER A 9 10.35 -24.68 1.96
C SER A 9 9.83 -25.86 1.15
N LEU A 10 10.30 -27.07 1.42
CA LEU A 10 9.73 -28.30 0.86
C LEU A 10 8.72 -28.91 1.82
N LEU A 11 7.44 -28.97 1.41
CA LEU A 11 6.47 -29.90 2.00
C LEU A 11 6.06 -30.90 0.91
N PRO A 12 6.15 -32.21 1.15
CA PRO A 12 5.57 -33.20 0.24
C PRO A 12 4.05 -33.03 0.21
N ARG A 13 3.45 -33.04 -1.00
CA ARG A 13 2.00 -32.83 -1.25
C ARG A 13 1.05 -33.76 -0.49
N THR A 14 1.55 -34.80 0.17
CA THR A 14 0.77 -35.87 0.80
C THR A 14 0.86 -35.91 2.32
N VAL A 15 1.61 -35.01 2.96
CA VAL A 15 1.80 -35.07 4.42
C VAL A 15 1.17 -33.85 5.09
N HIS A 16 0.08 -34.12 5.79
CA HIS A 16 -0.59 -33.23 6.71
C HIS A 16 0.32 -32.96 7.92
N ALA A 17 1.20 -31.96 7.83
CA ALA A 17 1.98 -31.50 8.97
C ALA A 17 1.28 -30.28 9.61
N PRO A 18 1.01 -30.30 10.94
CA PRO A 18 0.48 -29.13 11.64
C PRO A 18 1.51 -27.98 11.60
N PRO A 19 1.07 -26.71 11.78
CA PRO A 19 1.98 -25.58 11.90
C PRO A 19 2.83 -25.75 13.17
N LEU A 20 3.99 -26.37 13.01
CA LEU A 20 4.98 -26.54 14.07
C LEU A 20 5.50 -25.17 14.51
N SER A 21 5.67 -25.00 15.82
CA SER A 21 6.29 -23.84 16.45
C SER A 21 7.67 -23.55 15.84
N HIS A 22 7.97 -22.28 15.57
CA HIS A 22 9.20 -21.80 14.92
C HIS A 22 10.52 -22.37 15.47
N ALA A 23 10.55 -22.90 16.69
CA ALA A 23 11.72 -23.48 17.35
C ALA A 23 12.04 -24.94 16.95
N SER A 24 11.18 -25.64 16.21
CA SER A 24 11.33 -27.08 15.93
C SER A 24 11.69 -27.42 14.47
N ARG A 25 12.05 -26.42 13.64
CA ARG A 25 12.47 -26.64 12.25
C ARG A 25 13.97 -26.36 12.14
N GLN A 26 14.78 -27.38 11.91
CA GLN A 26 16.19 -27.17 11.58
C GLN A 26 16.33 -26.89 10.08
N PRO A 27 16.80 -25.71 9.68
CA PRO A 27 16.99 -25.40 8.27
C PRO A 27 18.27 -26.09 7.76
N ILE A 28 18.19 -26.63 6.55
CA ILE A 28 19.34 -27.07 5.77
C ILE A 28 19.93 -25.82 5.10
N LEU A 29 21.20 -25.53 5.38
CA LEU A 29 21.87 -24.33 4.90
C LEU A 29 22.68 -24.65 3.63
N VAL A 30 22.40 -23.93 2.56
CA VAL A 30 23.03 -24.11 1.25
C VAL A 30 23.72 -22.80 0.87
N ASN A 31 25.05 -22.82 0.77
CA ASN A 31 25.82 -21.67 0.30
C ASN A 31 26.10 -21.81 -1.20
N LEU A 32 25.55 -20.87 -1.98
CA LEU A 32 25.84 -20.71 -3.41
C LEU A 32 26.78 -19.54 -3.69
N ASP A 33 27.34 -18.85 -2.68
CA ASP A 33 28.37 -17.83 -2.87
C ASP A 33 29.78 -18.45 -2.90
N PRO A 34 30.46 -18.49 -4.06
CA PRO A 34 31.79 -19.09 -4.17
C PRO A 34 32.91 -18.15 -3.72
N ALA A 35 32.63 -16.87 -3.44
CA ALA A 35 33.62 -15.90 -2.94
C ALA A 35 33.63 -15.80 -1.41
N ASN A 36 32.73 -16.50 -0.70
CA ASN A 36 32.63 -16.39 0.74
C ASN A 36 33.56 -17.40 1.44
N GLU A 37 34.76 -16.94 1.82
CA GLU A 37 35.79 -17.79 2.44
C GLU A 37 35.53 -18.08 3.93
N ASN A 38 34.85 -17.17 4.65
CA ASN A 38 34.63 -17.25 6.09
C ASN A 38 33.14 -17.19 6.43
N ILE A 39 32.46 -18.31 6.17
CA ILE A 39 31.04 -18.46 6.49
C ILE A 39 30.87 -18.53 8.02
N PRO A 40 30.07 -17.65 8.65
CA PRO A 40 29.91 -17.61 10.11
C PRO A 40 28.99 -18.71 10.66
N TYR A 41 28.46 -19.58 9.79
CA TYR A 41 27.50 -20.63 10.11
C TYR A 41 27.97 -21.98 9.53
N GLN A 42 27.48 -23.08 10.12
CA GLN A 42 27.76 -24.42 9.62
C GLN A 42 26.91 -24.67 8.36
N CYS A 43 27.56 -24.80 7.20
CA CYS A 43 26.89 -25.02 5.93
C CYS A 43 26.76 -26.52 5.63
N ASP A 44 25.60 -26.98 5.17
CA ASP A 44 25.35 -28.39 4.81
C ASP A 44 25.76 -28.69 3.36
N VAL A 45 25.59 -27.71 2.47
CA VAL A 45 25.96 -27.82 1.05
C VAL A 45 26.67 -26.55 0.61
N ASN A 46 27.94 -26.65 0.24
CA ASN A 46 28.74 -25.50 -0.18
C ASN A 46 29.24 -25.62 -1.62
N ILE A 47 29.01 -24.57 -2.43
CA ILE A 47 29.52 -24.46 -3.80
C ILE A 47 31.04 -24.56 -3.89
N SER A 48 31.76 -24.20 -2.83
CA SER A 48 33.23 -24.30 -2.78
C SER A 48 33.75 -25.72 -3.02
N GLU A 49 32.92 -26.75 -2.80
CA GLU A 49 33.25 -28.14 -3.11
C GLU A 49 33.27 -28.44 -4.61
N LEU A 50 32.49 -27.69 -5.39
CA LEU A 50 32.44 -27.82 -6.85
C LEU A 50 33.51 -26.94 -7.49
N THR A 51 33.57 -25.66 -7.12
CA THR A 51 34.46 -24.68 -7.75
C THR A 51 34.68 -23.47 -6.82
N THR A 52 35.89 -22.91 -6.83
CA THR A 52 36.22 -21.66 -6.13
C THR A 52 36.57 -20.55 -7.12
N VAL A 53 36.34 -19.29 -6.72
CA VAL A 53 36.64 -18.12 -7.57
C VAL A 53 38.12 -18.06 -7.93
N GLU A 54 39.01 -18.37 -6.99
CA GLU A 54 40.47 -18.36 -7.19
C GLU A 54 40.91 -19.35 -8.28
N THR A 55 40.37 -20.57 -8.25
CA THR A 55 40.68 -21.61 -9.25
C THR A 55 40.23 -21.15 -10.63
N VAL A 56 39.02 -20.62 -10.76
CA VAL A 56 38.49 -20.13 -12.04
C VAL A 56 39.28 -18.94 -12.58
N MET A 57 39.68 -18.00 -11.71
CA MET A 57 40.53 -16.89 -12.11
C MET A 57 41.87 -17.38 -12.68
N SER A 58 42.45 -18.40 -12.07
CA SER A 58 43.74 -18.95 -12.50
C SER A 58 43.64 -19.76 -13.80
N GLU A 59 42.57 -20.53 -13.99
CA GLU A 59 42.39 -21.41 -15.15
C GLU A 59 41.88 -20.68 -16.39
N GLN A 60 40.91 -19.78 -16.21
CA GLN A 60 40.23 -19.08 -17.30
C GLN A 60 40.80 -17.68 -17.57
N GLY A 61 41.72 -17.19 -16.73
CA GLY A 61 42.31 -15.85 -16.86
C GLY A 61 41.27 -14.72 -16.71
N LEU A 62 40.19 -14.98 -15.97
CA LEU A 62 39.09 -14.04 -15.77
C LEU A 62 39.35 -13.13 -14.56
N GLY A 63 38.78 -11.91 -14.60
CA GLY A 63 38.69 -11.06 -13.42
C GLY A 63 37.69 -11.59 -12.39
N PRO A 64 37.65 -11.05 -11.16
CA PRO A 64 36.86 -11.59 -10.05
C PRO A 64 35.35 -11.67 -10.35
N ASN A 65 34.76 -10.63 -10.96
CA ASN A 65 33.33 -10.64 -11.33
C ASN A 65 33.03 -11.62 -12.47
N GLY A 66 33.97 -11.81 -13.39
CA GLY A 66 33.84 -12.79 -14.48
C GLY A 66 33.94 -14.22 -13.97
N ALA A 67 34.84 -14.46 -13.02
CA ALA A 67 34.97 -15.74 -12.33
C ALA A 67 33.72 -16.08 -11.52
N LEU A 68 33.10 -15.10 -10.83
CA LEU A 68 31.82 -15.29 -10.14
C LEU A 68 30.67 -15.72 -11.07
N LEU A 69 30.55 -15.07 -12.23
CA LEU A 69 29.58 -15.46 -13.26
C LEU A 69 29.83 -16.89 -13.75
N TYR A 70 31.08 -17.23 -14.02
CA TYR A 70 31.46 -18.57 -14.46
C TYR A 70 31.14 -19.64 -13.41
N CYS A 71 31.39 -19.37 -12.12
CA CYS A 71 31.01 -20.29 -11.05
C CYS A 71 29.49 -20.56 -11.05
N MET A 72 28.67 -19.54 -11.27
CA MET A 72 27.22 -19.70 -11.34
C MET A 72 26.77 -20.48 -12.59
N GLU A 73 27.42 -20.28 -13.74
CA GLU A 73 27.19 -21.10 -14.93
C GLU A 73 27.57 -22.57 -14.71
N GLU A 74 28.62 -22.83 -13.94
CA GLU A 74 29.07 -24.19 -13.65
C GLU A 74 28.09 -24.92 -12.72
N VAL A 75 27.50 -24.22 -11.75
CA VAL A 75 26.38 -24.73 -10.96
C VAL A 75 25.16 -25.02 -11.84
N GLU A 76 24.87 -24.14 -12.81
CA GLU A 76 23.77 -24.35 -13.76
C GLU A 76 23.98 -25.60 -14.64
N ARG A 77 25.21 -25.86 -15.09
CA ARG A 77 25.53 -27.08 -15.83
C ARG A 77 25.42 -28.32 -14.96
N ASN A 78 25.77 -28.20 -13.68
CA ASN A 78 25.83 -29.29 -12.72
C ASN A 78 24.66 -29.24 -11.70
N VAL A 79 23.46 -28.82 -12.10
CA VAL A 79 22.30 -28.72 -11.18
C VAL A 79 21.94 -30.07 -10.57
N GLU A 80 22.17 -31.19 -11.27
CA GLU A 80 21.89 -32.51 -10.71
C GLU A 80 22.77 -32.81 -9.48
N TRP A 81 24.03 -32.34 -9.45
CA TRP A 81 24.88 -32.43 -8.27
C TRP A 81 24.25 -31.71 -7.07
N LEU A 82 23.69 -30.51 -7.29
CA LEU A 82 23.00 -29.76 -6.24
C LEU A 82 21.78 -30.53 -5.74
N LEU A 83 20.97 -31.10 -6.64
CA LEU A 83 19.79 -31.89 -6.28
C LEU A 83 20.15 -33.13 -5.46
N GLU A 84 21.17 -33.88 -5.87
CA GLU A 84 21.65 -35.07 -5.14
C GLU A 84 22.08 -34.71 -3.72
N ARG A 85 22.78 -33.59 -3.53
CA ARG A 85 23.16 -33.10 -2.18
C ARG A 85 21.95 -32.72 -1.34
N LEU A 86 20.98 -32.02 -1.92
CA LEU A 86 19.75 -31.63 -1.23
C LEU A 86 18.91 -32.86 -0.80
N GLU A 87 18.88 -33.91 -1.62
CA GLU A 87 18.21 -35.18 -1.31
C GLU A 87 18.97 -35.97 -0.23
N ALA A 88 20.30 -36.04 -0.30
CA ALA A 88 21.12 -36.70 0.71
C ALA A 88 20.91 -36.08 2.11
N CYS A 89 20.91 -34.75 2.21
CA CYS A 89 20.63 -34.04 3.47
C CYS A 89 19.23 -34.34 4.01
N ASN A 90 18.24 -34.52 3.13
CA ASN A 90 16.87 -34.86 3.53
C ASN A 90 16.77 -36.24 4.19
N THR A 91 17.53 -37.23 3.70
CA THR A 91 17.48 -38.59 4.24
C THR A 91 18.04 -38.69 5.66
N ASN A 92 19.07 -37.91 6.00
CA ASN A 92 19.70 -37.92 7.32
C ASN A 92 18.81 -37.36 8.43
N THR A 93 17.86 -36.48 8.08
CA THR A 93 16.92 -35.83 9.02
C THR A 93 15.61 -36.61 9.16
N SER A 94 15.36 -37.61 8.32
CA SER A 94 14.06 -38.29 8.16
C SER A 94 13.69 -39.34 9.24
N SER A 95 14.39 -39.35 10.39
CA SER A 95 14.10 -40.27 11.51
C SER A 95 12.86 -39.88 12.33
N ASP A 96 12.39 -38.64 12.27
CA ASP A 96 11.27 -38.17 13.09
C ASP A 96 10.18 -37.49 12.25
N SER A 97 9.10 -38.24 12.02
CA SER A 97 7.71 -37.76 11.89
C SER A 97 7.42 -36.55 11.00
N GLY A 98 7.39 -36.74 9.68
CA GLY A 98 6.50 -35.99 8.76
C GLY A 98 6.71 -34.48 8.60
N SER A 99 7.76 -33.89 9.18
CA SER A 99 8.08 -32.48 8.98
C SER A 99 8.79 -32.28 7.64
N GLY A 100 8.24 -31.42 6.79
CA GLY A 100 8.93 -31.01 5.55
C GLY A 100 10.27 -30.33 5.83
N SER A 101 11.24 -30.56 4.95
CA SER A 101 12.59 -30.01 5.06
C SER A 101 12.61 -28.55 4.59
N HIS A 102 13.17 -27.67 5.42
CA HIS A 102 13.34 -26.25 5.11
C HIS A 102 14.77 -26.01 4.64
N TYR A 103 14.95 -25.33 3.53
CA TYR A 103 16.24 -25.02 2.92
C TYR A 103 16.42 -23.49 2.87
N ILE A 104 17.62 -23.01 3.20
CA ILE A 104 17.97 -21.60 3.05
C ILE A 104 19.15 -21.53 2.08
N PHE A 105 18.94 -20.84 0.97
CA PHE A 105 19.98 -20.62 -0.03
C PHE A 105 20.59 -19.24 0.17
N ASP A 106 21.87 -19.22 0.54
CA ASP A 106 22.68 -18.01 0.52
C ASP A 106 23.19 -17.79 -0.90
N LEU A 107 22.84 -16.65 -1.48
CA LEU A 107 23.19 -16.30 -2.84
C LEU A 107 24.40 -15.36 -2.87
N PRO A 108 25.15 -15.33 -3.98
CA PRO A 108 26.22 -14.36 -4.16
C PRO A 108 25.79 -12.92 -3.88
N GLY A 109 26.64 -12.16 -3.19
CA GLY A 109 26.33 -10.79 -2.80
C GLY A 109 26.17 -9.78 -3.95
N GLN A 110 26.52 -10.14 -5.19
CA GLN A 110 26.41 -9.23 -6.33
C GLN A 110 24.99 -9.22 -6.91
N VAL A 111 24.38 -8.03 -6.97
CA VAL A 111 22.99 -7.85 -7.42
C VAL A 111 22.84 -8.17 -8.91
N GLU A 112 23.90 -8.06 -9.69
CA GLU A 112 23.94 -8.36 -11.12
C GLU A 112 23.80 -9.87 -11.39
N LEU A 113 24.31 -10.71 -10.49
CA LEU A 113 24.17 -12.17 -10.62
C LEU A 113 22.71 -12.62 -10.46
N SER A 114 21.97 -11.93 -9.60
CA SER A 114 20.56 -12.22 -9.35
C SER A 114 19.60 -11.50 -10.29
N THR A 115 19.97 -10.31 -10.81
CA THR A 115 19.09 -9.45 -11.61
C THR A 115 19.52 -9.26 -13.08
N CYS A 116 20.60 -9.86 -13.56
CA CYS A 116 20.96 -9.76 -14.99
C CYS A 116 21.25 -11.13 -15.59
N HIS A 117 21.83 -12.04 -14.81
CA HIS A 117 22.25 -13.33 -15.35
C HIS A 117 21.10 -14.36 -15.34
N PRO A 118 20.89 -15.13 -16.43
CA PRO A 118 19.82 -16.13 -16.49
C PRO A 118 20.10 -17.39 -15.65
N SER A 119 21.35 -17.68 -15.28
CA SER A 119 21.69 -18.93 -14.56
C SER A 119 20.89 -19.14 -13.29
N LEU A 120 20.72 -18.09 -12.47
CA LEU A 120 19.93 -18.21 -11.25
C LEU A 120 18.47 -18.57 -11.55
N LEU A 121 17.87 -17.92 -12.55
CA LEU A 121 16.50 -18.22 -12.99
C LEU A 121 16.38 -19.67 -13.49
N ASN A 122 17.34 -20.15 -14.27
CA ASN A 122 17.35 -21.52 -14.78
C ASN A 122 17.44 -22.55 -13.64
N ILE A 123 18.31 -22.31 -12.65
CA ILE A 123 18.43 -23.14 -11.44
C ILE A 123 17.09 -23.15 -10.68
N ILE A 124 16.50 -21.97 -10.44
CA ILE A 124 15.18 -21.81 -9.79
C ILE A 124 14.10 -22.58 -10.55
N GLN A 125 14.05 -22.49 -11.87
CA GLN A 125 13.07 -23.21 -12.69
C GLN A 125 13.23 -24.74 -12.60
N VAL A 126 14.47 -25.24 -12.52
CA VAL A 126 14.71 -26.68 -12.29
C VAL A 126 14.22 -27.10 -10.90
N LEU A 127 14.48 -26.30 -9.86
CA LEU A 127 13.97 -26.55 -8.51
C LEU A 127 12.42 -26.52 -8.47
N LEU A 128 11.78 -25.56 -9.13
CA LEU A 128 10.32 -25.50 -9.24
C LEU A 128 9.74 -26.75 -9.92
N LYS A 129 10.38 -27.23 -11.00
CA LYS A 129 9.99 -28.48 -11.70
C LYS A 129 10.13 -29.72 -10.81
N ARG A 130 11.07 -29.71 -9.86
CA ARG A 130 11.27 -30.76 -8.85
C ARG A 130 10.37 -30.60 -7.62
N ASN A 131 9.29 -29.81 -7.72
CA ASN A 131 8.29 -29.54 -6.67
C ASN A 131 8.79 -28.78 -5.43
N PHE A 132 9.89 -28.02 -5.55
CA PHE A 132 10.29 -27.09 -4.49
C PHE A 132 9.36 -25.88 -4.46
N ARG A 133 8.95 -25.45 -3.26
CA ARG A 133 8.22 -24.18 -3.08
C ARG A 133 9.24 -23.11 -2.68
N LEU A 134 9.48 -22.18 -3.59
CA LEU A 134 10.51 -21.16 -3.46
C LEU A 134 9.88 -19.83 -3.04
N VAL A 135 10.52 -19.13 -2.11
CA VAL A 135 10.21 -17.75 -1.75
C VAL A 135 11.51 -16.94 -1.79
N VAL A 136 11.50 -15.84 -2.50
CA VAL A 136 12.65 -14.92 -2.53
C VAL A 136 12.49 -13.93 -1.38
N VAL A 137 13.49 -13.82 -0.52
CA VAL A 137 13.59 -12.80 0.53
C VAL A 137 14.56 -11.73 0.05
N HIS A 138 14.04 -10.62 -0.46
CA HIS A 138 14.86 -9.54 -0.97
C HIS A 138 15.25 -8.57 0.14
N LEU A 139 16.52 -8.58 0.58
CA LEU A 139 17.01 -7.68 1.61
C LEU A 139 17.48 -6.36 0.99
N ALA A 140 16.81 -5.26 1.34
CA ALA A 140 17.25 -3.90 1.09
C ALA A 140 17.86 -3.29 2.36
N ASP A 141 18.88 -2.46 2.20
CA ASP A 141 19.52 -1.77 3.34
C ASP A 141 18.78 -0.46 3.66
N ALA A 142 18.44 -0.24 4.94
CA ALA A 142 17.81 0.99 5.41
C ALA A 142 18.64 2.25 5.11
N ALA A 143 19.96 2.14 4.94
CA ALA A 143 20.82 3.24 4.55
C ALA A 143 20.40 3.92 3.23
N TYR A 144 19.72 3.19 2.33
CA TYR A 144 19.24 3.76 1.06
C TYR A 144 18.08 4.74 1.26
N CYS A 145 17.32 4.64 2.37
CA CYS A 145 16.21 5.55 2.66
C CYS A 145 16.67 6.98 3.01
N ALA A 146 17.94 7.15 3.42
CA ALA A 146 18.51 8.44 3.76
C ALA A 146 18.64 9.38 2.53
N ASP A 147 18.78 8.82 1.33
CA ASP A 147 18.93 9.58 0.08
C ASP A 147 17.80 9.21 -0.89
N PRO A 148 16.95 10.18 -1.31
CA PRO A 148 15.85 9.93 -2.22
C PRO A 148 16.26 9.27 -3.55
N THR A 149 17.43 9.61 -4.10
CA THR A 149 17.91 9.04 -5.37
C THR A 149 18.30 7.58 -5.20
N LYS A 150 18.96 7.27 -4.09
CA LYS A 150 19.36 5.89 -3.76
C LYS A 150 18.15 5.03 -3.45
N TYR A 151 17.17 5.58 -2.75
CA TYR A 151 15.91 4.91 -2.47
C TYR A 151 15.15 4.56 -3.76
N ILE A 152 14.96 5.51 -4.68
CA ILE A 152 14.29 5.23 -5.98
C ILE A 152 15.06 4.17 -6.78
N SER A 153 16.39 4.23 -6.79
CA SER A 153 17.22 3.21 -7.45
C SER A 153 17.03 1.82 -6.84
N MET A 154 16.95 1.74 -5.51
CA MET A 154 16.67 0.50 -4.77
C MET A 154 15.29 -0.06 -5.11
N LEU A 155 14.26 0.79 -5.22
CA LEU A 155 12.93 0.38 -5.66
C LEU A 155 12.95 -0.22 -7.06
N MET A 156 13.65 0.40 -8.01
CA MET A 156 13.78 -0.10 -9.38
C MET A 156 14.45 -1.48 -9.42
N VAL A 157 15.50 -1.68 -8.62
CA VAL A 157 16.17 -2.98 -8.48
C VAL A 157 15.23 -4.02 -7.88
N THR A 158 14.43 -3.63 -6.88
CA THR A 158 13.45 -4.50 -6.24
C THR A 158 12.38 -4.97 -7.23
N VAL A 159 11.80 -4.02 -7.98
CA VAL A 159 10.82 -4.32 -9.05
C VAL A 159 11.44 -5.24 -10.10
N LYS A 160 12.66 -4.95 -10.54
CA LYS A 160 13.37 -5.78 -11.52
C LYS A 160 13.57 -7.20 -11.02
N SER A 161 14.01 -7.36 -9.77
CA SER A 161 14.16 -8.67 -9.12
C SER A 161 12.85 -9.47 -9.12
N MET A 162 11.74 -8.82 -8.75
CA MET A 162 10.42 -9.47 -8.75
C MET A 162 10.01 -9.96 -10.14
N MET A 163 10.23 -9.13 -11.15
CA MET A 163 9.86 -9.47 -12.53
C MET A 163 10.72 -10.60 -13.10
N GLN A 164 12.00 -10.67 -12.72
CA GLN A 164 12.93 -11.62 -13.31
C GLN A 164 12.91 -12.99 -12.65
N LEU A 165 12.77 -13.06 -11.32
CA LEU A 165 12.84 -14.33 -10.59
C LEU A 165 11.53 -15.13 -10.67
N GLU A 166 10.43 -14.50 -11.09
CA GLU A 166 9.11 -15.12 -11.28
C GLU A 166 8.59 -15.92 -10.07
N CYS A 167 9.12 -15.64 -8.87
CA CYS A 167 8.80 -16.32 -7.63
C CYS A 167 8.12 -15.36 -6.64
N PRO A 168 7.32 -15.86 -5.69
CA PRO A 168 6.84 -15.05 -4.57
C PRO A 168 8.02 -14.37 -3.86
N GLN A 169 8.01 -13.04 -3.80
CA GLN A 169 9.09 -12.26 -3.21
C GLN A 169 8.59 -11.47 -1.99
N VAL A 170 9.25 -11.65 -0.85
CA VAL A 170 9.08 -10.85 0.37
C VAL A 170 10.22 -9.85 0.42
N ASN A 171 9.94 -8.55 0.29
CA ASN A 171 10.98 -7.53 0.44
C ASN A 171 11.12 -7.15 1.90
N VAL A 172 12.35 -7.00 2.34
CA VAL A 172 12.70 -6.73 3.72
C VAL A 172 13.63 -5.55 3.76
N LEU A 173 13.32 -4.56 4.59
CA LEU A 173 14.20 -3.44 4.89
C LEU A 173 15.02 -3.80 6.13
N SER A 174 16.28 -4.17 5.92
CA SER A 174 17.24 -4.56 6.94
C SER A 174 17.93 -3.37 7.60
N LYS A 175 18.50 -3.60 8.79
CA LYS A 175 19.32 -2.63 9.55
C LYS A 175 18.57 -1.35 9.95
N ILE A 176 17.29 -1.48 10.29
CA ILE A 176 16.47 -0.33 10.68
C ILE A 176 16.97 0.30 11.99
N ASP A 177 17.61 -0.48 12.84
CA ASP A 177 18.31 -0.03 14.04
C ASP A 177 19.39 1.03 13.74
N LEU A 178 20.02 0.97 12.57
CA LEU A 178 21.07 1.91 12.16
C LEU A 178 20.54 3.16 11.47
N ILE A 179 19.23 3.32 11.29
CA ILE A 179 18.67 4.41 10.48
C ILE A 179 19.02 5.79 11.06
N GLU A 180 19.03 5.93 12.38
CA GLU A 180 19.41 7.17 13.07
C GLU A 180 20.90 7.51 12.87
N SER A 181 21.75 6.50 12.62
CA SER A 181 23.18 6.70 12.34
C SER A 181 23.45 7.20 10.93
N TYR A 182 22.56 6.89 9.97
CA TYR A 182 22.71 7.27 8.57
C TYR A 182 22.24 8.70 8.26
N GLY A 183 21.39 9.27 9.13
CA GLY A 183 20.94 10.66 9.05
C GLY A 183 19.46 10.83 9.39
N THR A 184 19.01 12.08 9.39
CA THR A 184 17.60 12.41 9.62
C THR A 184 16.79 12.08 8.39
N LEU A 185 15.79 11.20 8.52
CA LEU A 185 14.90 10.87 7.41
C LEU A 185 14.03 12.08 7.04
N PRO A 186 13.93 12.43 5.74
CA PRO A 186 13.02 13.48 5.29
C PRO A 186 11.55 13.17 5.57
N LEU A 187 11.18 11.89 5.62
CA LEU A 187 9.82 11.38 5.76
C LEU A 187 9.73 10.31 6.86
N ARG A 188 8.51 10.04 7.35
CA ARG A 188 8.28 8.97 8.34
C ARG A 188 8.66 7.60 7.76
N LEU A 189 9.15 6.68 8.60
CA LEU A 189 9.55 5.34 8.17
C LEU A 189 8.42 4.58 7.44
N GLU A 190 7.17 4.76 7.86
CA GLU A 190 5.98 4.18 7.20
C GLU A 190 5.86 4.50 5.72
N TYR A 191 6.33 5.69 5.32
CA TYR A 191 6.34 6.12 3.93
C TYR A 191 7.25 5.21 3.10
N TYR A 192 8.44 4.90 3.62
CA TYR A 192 9.42 4.05 2.95
C TYR A 192 9.05 2.56 2.98
N LEU A 193 8.37 2.11 4.04
CA LEU A 193 7.91 0.72 4.15
C LEU A 193 6.76 0.41 3.19
N ASN A 194 5.79 1.33 3.06
CA ASN A 194 4.63 1.14 2.19
C ASN A 194 4.81 1.71 0.77
N VAL A 195 5.98 2.29 0.48
CA VAL A 195 6.30 2.93 -0.81
C VAL A 195 5.16 3.85 -1.28
N GLN A 196 4.80 4.81 -0.42
CA GLN A 196 3.75 5.78 -0.75
C GLN A 196 4.26 6.80 -1.79
N ASP A 197 3.32 7.47 -2.47
CA ASP A 197 3.51 8.61 -3.40
C ASP A 197 4.96 9.12 -3.55
N LEU A 198 5.70 8.63 -4.53
CA LEU A 198 7.13 8.92 -4.74
C LEU A 198 7.35 10.36 -5.24
N ARG A 199 6.30 11.09 -5.62
CA ARG A 199 6.39 12.49 -6.05
C ARG A 199 6.92 13.40 -4.94
N TYR A 200 6.70 13.04 -3.67
CA TYR A 200 7.29 13.76 -2.54
C TYR A 200 8.82 13.76 -2.57
N LEU A 201 9.41 12.62 -2.90
CA LEU A 201 10.86 12.47 -3.00
C LEU A 201 11.40 13.23 -4.21
N LEU A 202 10.68 13.23 -5.33
CA LEU A 202 11.06 14.00 -6.53
C LEU A 202 11.10 15.50 -6.29
N ALA A 203 10.17 16.05 -5.50
CA ALA A 203 10.14 17.47 -5.16
C ALA A 203 11.32 17.90 -4.26
N GLY A 204 12.00 16.95 -3.60
CA GLY A 204 13.19 17.19 -2.79
C GLY A 204 14.49 17.12 -3.57
N LEU A 205 14.48 16.66 -4.82
CA LEU A 205 15.67 16.49 -5.64
C LEU A 205 16.01 17.78 -6.40
N GLU A 206 17.12 18.43 -6.04
CA GLU A 206 17.67 19.58 -6.78
C GLU A 206 18.36 19.14 -8.09
N TYR A 207 17.64 18.49 -9.00
CA TYR A 207 18.18 18.13 -10.31
C TYR A 207 17.76 19.12 -11.41
N SER A 208 18.56 19.17 -12.47
CA SER A 208 18.23 19.94 -13.66
C SER A 208 16.86 19.53 -14.22
N LYS A 209 16.02 20.51 -14.57
CA LYS A 209 14.70 20.34 -15.23
C LYS A 209 14.69 19.37 -16.42
N ARG A 210 15.87 19.06 -16.98
CA ARG A 210 16.07 18.09 -18.06
C ARG A 210 15.52 16.69 -17.74
N TYR A 211 15.68 16.20 -16.51
CA TYR A 211 15.35 14.82 -16.13
C TYR A 211 14.01 14.68 -15.39
N GLU A 212 13.29 15.78 -15.20
CA GLU A 212 12.02 15.80 -14.46
C GLU A 212 10.99 14.82 -15.05
N ARG A 213 10.88 14.79 -16.38
CA ARG A 213 9.98 13.87 -17.10
C ARG A 213 10.37 12.40 -16.90
N LEU A 214 11.67 12.10 -16.93
CA LEU A 214 12.16 10.74 -16.75
C LEU A 214 11.89 10.27 -15.32
N ASN A 215 12.22 11.10 -14.34
CA ASN A 215 12.04 10.77 -12.93
C ASN A 215 10.55 10.61 -12.57
N SER A 216 9.66 11.45 -13.12
CA SER A 216 8.20 11.29 -12.98
C SER A 216 7.75 9.94 -13.54
N ALA A 217 8.18 9.59 -14.77
CA ALA A 217 7.81 8.33 -15.39
C ALA A 217 8.34 7.10 -14.63
N LEU A 218 9.53 7.19 -14.04
CA LEU A 218 10.08 6.11 -13.19
C LEU A 218 9.27 5.94 -11.90
N CYS A 219 8.87 7.05 -11.26
CA CYS A 219 8.02 6.99 -10.07
C CYS A 219 6.62 6.45 -10.39
N GLU A 220 6.01 6.92 -11.49
CA GLU A 220 4.73 6.42 -11.99
C GLU A 220 4.79 4.92 -12.26
N LEU A 221 5.85 4.40 -12.89
CA LEU A 221 6.03 2.97 -13.13
C LEU A 221 6.02 2.15 -11.83
N VAL A 222 6.74 2.60 -10.81
CA VAL A 222 6.82 1.88 -9.52
C VAL A 222 5.46 1.93 -8.81
N GLU A 223 4.77 3.07 -8.85
CA GLU A 223 3.44 3.24 -8.25
C GLU A 223 2.35 2.42 -8.96
N GLU A 224 2.37 2.39 -10.29
CA GLU A 224 1.40 1.63 -11.10
C GLU A 224 1.48 0.12 -10.85
N LEU A 225 2.69 -0.39 -10.63
CA LEU A 225 2.86 -1.80 -10.28
C LEU A 225 2.26 -2.09 -8.90
N GLY A 226 2.41 -1.20 -7.92
CA GLY A 226 1.87 -1.37 -6.57
C GLY A 226 2.33 -2.64 -5.86
N LEU A 227 3.40 -3.27 -6.37
CA LEU A 227 3.91 -4.58 -5.90
C LEU A 227 4.90 -4.45 -4.74
N VAL A 228 5.45 -3.26 -4.53
CA VAL A 228 6.59 -3.07 -3.63
C VAL A 228 6.12 -2.61 -2.26
N SER A 229 6.29 -3.47 -1.28
CA SER A 229 6.22 -3.13 0.15
C SER A 229 7.37 -3.80 0.87
N PHE A 230 7.88 -3.18 1.92
CA PHE A 230 8.98 -3.70 2.72
C PHE A 230 8.53 -4.09 4.12
N PHE A 231 9.01 -5.26 4.55
CA PHE A 231 8.92 -5.70 5.93
C PHE A 231 10.10 -5.16 6.74
N PRO A 232 9.89 -4.50 7.89
CA PRO A 232 10.99 -3.98 8.67
C PRO A 232 11.76 -5.10 9.40
N LEU A 233 13.09 -5.06 9.37
CA LEU A 233 13.94 -6.04 10.03
C LEU A 233 15.09 -5.39 10.82
N ALA A 234 15.12 -5.69 12.11
CA ALA A 234 16.27 -5.54 12.99
C ALA A 234 16.66 -6.93 13.51
N ILE A 235 17.92 -7.34 13.31
CA ILE A 235 18.39 -8.71 13.62
C ILE A 235 18.37 -8.99 15.12
N GLU A 236 18.58 -7.95 15.94
CA GLU A 236 18.57 -8.05 17.39
C GLU A 236 17.16 -8.27 17.97
N ASP A 237 16.11 -7.91 17.20
CA ASP A 237 14.73 -8.02 17.65
C ASP A 237 14.09 -9.36 17.26
N LYS A 238 13.88 -10.21 18.26
CA LYS A 238 13.26 -11.53 18.09
C LYS A 238 11.82 -11.45 17.58
N GLU A 239 11.09 -10.37 17.89
CA GLU A 239 9.71 -10.19 17.43
C GLU A 239 9.65 -9.89 15.93
N CYS A 240 10.55 -9.03 15.44
CA CYS A 240 10.73 -8.77 14.01
C CYS A 240 11.09 -10.04 13.25
N MET A 241 12.03 -10.83 13.77
CA MET A 241 12.42 -12.12 13.17
C MET A 241 11.25 -13.11 13.11
N ALA A 242 10.50 -13.25 14.20
CA ALA A 242 9.35 -14.17 14.24
C ALA A 242 8.23 -13.76 13.27
N ALA A 243 7.97 -12.45 13.16
CA ALA A 243 6.97 -11.93 12.26
C ALA A 243 7.40 -12.06 10.79
N LEU A 244 8.67 -11.83 10.46
CA LEU A 244 9.22 -12.08 9.13
C LEU A 244 9.10 -13.56 8.73
N LEU A 245 9.43 -14.48 9.64
CA LEU A 245 9.26 -15.92 9.41
C LEU A 245 7.80 -16.28 9.14
N SER A 246 6.84 -15.66 9.84
CA SER A 246 5.41 -15.86 9.57
C SER A 246 4.99 -15.35 8.19
N GLU A 247 5.55 -14.24 7.71
CA GLU A 247 5.28 -13.74 6.35
C GLU A 247 5.91 -14.62 5.27
N ILE A 248 7.11 -15.16 5.52
CA ILE A 248 7.75 -16.14 4.62
C ILE A 248 6.92 -17.42 4.57
N ASP A 249 6.42 -17.93 5.70
CA ASP A 249 5.54 -19.10 5.77
C ASP A 249 4.20 -18.86 5.04
N LYS A 250 3.68 -17.62 5.05
CA LYS A 250 2.50 -17.20 4.30
C LYS A 250 2.78 -17.19 2.79
N ALA A 251 3.89 -16.57 2.37
CA ALA A 251 4.30 -16.47 0.98
C ALA A 251 4.66 -17.83 0.38
N SER A 252 5.29 -18.71 1.17
CA SER A 252 5.60 -20.08 0.76
C SER A 252 4.34 -20.93 0.70
N GLY A 253 3.24 -20.48 1.31
CA GLY A 253 1.97 -21.18 1.45
C GLY A 253 2.04 -22.40 2.39
N PHE A 254 3.06 -22.43 3.26
CA PHE A 254 3.21 -23.44 4.31
C PHE A 254 2.02 -23.43 5.28
N ILE A 255 1.52 -22.23 5.64
CA ILE A 255 0.33 -22.05 6.51
C ILE A 255 -0.92 -22.73 5.92
N PHE A 256 -1.02 -22.80 4.59
CA PHE A 256 -2.16 -23.39 3.87
C PHE A 256 -1.95 -24.88 3.54
N GLY A 257 -0.74 -25.42 3.72
CA GLY A 257 -0.43 -26.84 3.49
C GLY A 257 -1.08 -27.78 4.51
N GLY A 258 -1.41 -27.26 5.70
CA GLY A 258 -2.17 -27.95 6.74
C GLY A 258 -3.66 -27.64 6.67
N LEU A 259 -4.33 -27.91 5.54
CA LEU A 259 -5.80 -27.89 5.47
C LEU A 259 -6.36 -29.03 6.35
N THR A 260 -6.40 -28.81 7.67
CA THR A 260 -7.43 -29.40 8.51
C THR A 260 -8.79 -28.88 8.01
N PRO A 261 -9.87 -29.65 8.10
CA PRO A 261 -11.22 -29.22 7.66
C PRO A 261 -11.83 -28.12 8.55
N GLY A 262 -10.99 -27.29 9.19
CA GLY A 262 -11.37 -26.17 10.03
C GLY A 262 -10.78 -24.87 9.50
N ASN A 263 -11.45 -23.75 9.80
CA ASN A 263 -11.03 -22.37 9.46
C ASN A 263 -9.71 -21.92 10.14
N GLU A 264 -8.88 -22.85 10.63
CA GLU A 264 -7.64 -22.58 11.37
C GLU A 264 -6.58 -21.91 10.50
N SER A 265 -6.43 -22.34 9.24
CA SER A 265 -5.51 -21.73 8.28
C SER A 265 -5.91 -20.29 7.92
N ILE A 266 -7.22 -20.02 7.85
CA ILE A 266 -7.78 -18.69 7.61
C ILE A 266 -7.56 -17.79 8.84
N MET A 267 -7.79 -18.31 10.05
CA MET A 267 -7.50 -17.59 11.30
C MET A 267 -6.01 -17.31 11.47
N ALA A 268 -5.13 -18.26 11.13
CA ALA A 268 -3.69 -18.08 11.20
C ALA A 268 -3.21 -16.99 10.23
N ALA A 269 -3.71 -16.99 9.00
CA ALA A 269 -3.40 -15.95 8.01
C ALA A 269 -3.90 -14.56 8.46
N ALA A 270 -5.11 -14.48 9.04
CA ALA A 270 -5.65 -13.25 9.59
C ALA A 270 -4.85 -12.74 10.81
N ALA A 271 -4.40 -13.65 11.68
CA ALA A 271 -3.57 -13.32 12.84
C ALA A 271 -2.19 -12.77 12.44
N THR A 272 -1.63 -13.22 11.32
CA THR A 272 -0.38 -12.67 10.76
C THR A 272 -0.56 -11.23 10.30
N GLU A 273 -1.69 -10.90 9.67
CA GLU A 273 -2.02 -9.52 9.24
C GLU A 273 -2.05 -8.56 10.45
N SER A 274 -2.73 -8.96 11.54
CA SER A 274 -2.75 -8.19 12.79
C SER A 274 -1.37 -8.09 13.44
N ARG A 275 -0.53 -9.13 13.33
CA ARG A 275 0.85 -9.11 13.84
C ARG A 275 1.74 -8.16 13.06
N ARG A 276 1.56 -8.05 11.74
CA ARG A 276 2.26 -7.08 10.88
C ARG A 276 1.93 -5.65 11.28
N GLU A 277 0.64 -5.34 11.50
CA GLU A 277 0.22 -4.01 11.95
C GLU A 277 0.80 -3.65 13.32
N HIS A 278 0.75 -4.59 14.26
CA HIS A 278 1.34 -4.41 15.58
C HIS A 278 2.86 -4.21 15.53
N LEU A 279 3.55 -4.97 14.67
CA LEU A 279 4.99 -4.81 14.48
C LEU A 279 5.34 -3.43 13.89
N LEU A 280 4.56 -2.95 12.92
CA LEU A 280 4.73 -1.60 12.38
C LEU A 280 4.57 -0.55 13.48
N GLU A 281 3.63 -0.72 14.40
CA GLU A 281 3.45 0.17 15.55
C GLU A 281 4.64 0.12 16.51
N LEU A 282 5.11 -1.09 16.86
CA LEU A 282 6.27 -1.29 17.72
C LEU A 282 7.57 -0.73 17.13
N VAL A 283 7.78 -0.87 15.82
CA VAL A 283 8.95 -0.33 15.13
C VAL A 283 8.91 1.20 15.10
N LYS A 284 7.72 1.83 15.01
CA LYS A 284 7.57 3.28 15.15
C LYS A 284 8.02 3.73 16.53
N GLU A 285 7.49 3.11 17.58
CA GLU A 285 7.80 3.48 18.97
C GLU A 285 9.29 3.30 19.32
N ARG A 286 9.93 2.26 18.78
CA ARG A 286 11.32 1.92 19.10
C ARG A 286 12.38 2.68 18.29
N TYR A 287 12.14 2.91 17.00
CA TYR A 287 13.17 3.38 16.07
C TYR A 287 12.86 4.73 15.41
N THR A 288 11.70 5.33 15.70
CA THR A 288 11.39 6.69 15.27
C THR A 288 11.36 7.59 16.48
N SER A 289 12.47 8.28 16.77
CA SER A 289 12.37 9.49 17.58
C SER A 289 11.48 10.50 16.83
N ASP A 290 10.46 11.05 17.50
CA ASP A 290 9.41 11.95 16.98
C ASP A 290 9.89 13.25 16.28
N LYS A 291 11.18 13.36 15.97
CA LYS A 291 11.79 14.49 15.28
C LYS A 291 11.58 14.38 13.77
N PHE A 292 10.31 14.39 13.34
CA PHE A 292 9.98 14.78 11.98
C PHE A 292 10.26 16.29 11.84
N ASP A 293 11.48 16.62 11.41
CA ASP A 293 11.89 18.01 11.27
C ASP A 293 11.27 18.61 10.00
N LEU A 294 10.03 19.08 10.13
CA LEU A 294 9.32 19.82 9.08
C LEU A 294 10.19 20.95 8.51
N GLU A 295 11.11 21.51 9.30
CA GLU A 295 11.98 22.60 8.87
C GLU A 295 13.16 22.18 7.99
N ALA A 296 13.53 20.90 7.98
CA ALA A 296 14.55 20.35 7.10
C ALA A 296 14.00 19.97 5.70
N VAL A 297 12.68 19.86 5.56
CA VAL A 297 12.04 19.44 4.31
C VAL A 297 11.79 20.63 3.37
N SER A 298 11.89 20.43 2.06
CA SER A 298 11.69 21.50 1.07
C SER A 298 10.31 22.19 1.25
N PRO A 299 10.19 23.51 1.01
CA PRO A 299 8.93 24.25 1.19
C PRO A 299 7.76 23.67 0.41
N GLN A 300 8.04 23.04 -0.74
CA GLN A 300 7.05 22.38 -1.60
C GLN A 300 6.48 21.12 -0.93
N ILE A 301 7.33 20.31 -0.29
CA ILE A 301 6.91 19.11 0.43
C ILE A 301 6.08 19.52 1.66
N ARG A 302 6.47 20.57 2.40
CA ARG A 302 5.67 21.10 3.52
C ARG A 302 4.26 21.53 3.09
N LEU A 303 4.16 22.27 1.98
CA LEU A 303 2.88 22.73 1.46
C LEU A 303 1.99 21.55 1.06
N PHE A 304 2.55 20.51 0.44
CA PHE A 304 1.80 19.33 0.04
C PHE A 304 1.39 18.45 1.23
N TYR A 305 2.27 18.22 2.22
CA TYR A 305 1.92 17.52 3.47
C TYR A 305 0.79 18.22 4.22
N SER A 306 0.79 19.55 4.25
CA SER A 306 -0.30 20.33 4.83
C SER A 306 -1.64 20.08 4.12
N HIS A 307 -1.63 19.95 2.79
CA HIS A 307 -2.81 19.64 1.99
C HIS A 307 -3.32 18.21 2.21
N ARG A 308 -2.42 17.22 2.31
CA ARG A 308 -2.79 15.82 2.57
C ARG A 308 -3.33 15.61 3.98
N LEU A 309 -2.68 16.19 5.00
CA LEU A 309 -3.19 16.18 6.38
C LEU A 309 -4.57 16.85 6.46
N GLN A 310 -4.81 17.93 5.71
CA GLN A 310 -6.12 18.55 5.60
C GLN A 310 -7.16 17.62 4.95
N GLN A 311 -6.79 16.85 3.92
CA GLN A 311 -7.65 15.84 3.31
C GLN A 311 -7.95 14.66 4.25
N GLU A 312 -6.94 14.13 4.93
CA GLU A 312 -7.12 13.04 5.89
C GLU A 312 -7.96 13.50 7.10
N LEU A 313 -7.72 14.70 7.63
CA LEU A 313 -8.59 15.32 8.63
C LEU A 313 -10.01 15.51 8.11
N MET A 314 -10.17 15.93 6.86
CA MET A 314 -11.49 16.08 6.25
C MET A 314 -12.21 14.73 6.11
N ASN A 315 -11.49 13.67 5.73
CA ASN A 315 -12.01 12.31 5.63
C ASN A 315 -12.37 11.73 7.02
N LEU A 316 -11.51 11.95 8.02
CA LEU A 316 -11.73 11.49 9.39
C LEU A 316 -12.89 12.25 10.04
N MET A 317 -13.00 13.56 9.79
CA MET A 317 -14.18 14.36 10.16
C MET A 317 -15.46 13.93 9.46
N THR A 318 -15.37 13.35 8.25
CA THR A 318 -16.53 12.74 7.59
C THR A 318 -16.89 11.38 8.16
N MET A 319 -15.93 10.56 8.61
CA MET A 319 -16.18 9.26 9.24
C MET A 319 -16.73 9.36 10.68
N VAL A 320 -16.30 10.32 11.48
CA VAL A 320 -16.85 10.55 12.84
C VAL A 320 -18.33 10.98 12.79
N LYS A 321 -18.82 11.51 11.67
CA LYS A 321 -20.24 11.84 11.48
C LYS A 321 -21.16 10.63 11.29
N THR A 322 -20.60 9.42 11.17
CA THR A 322 -21.34 8.18 10.88
C THR A 322 -21.72 7.37 12.13
N GLU A 323 -21.47 7.86 13.35
CA GLU A 323 -22.02 7.25 14.57
C GLU A 323 -23.50 7.63 14.81
N LYS A 324 -24.29 6.61 15.18
CA LYS A 324 -25.76 6.55 15.14
C LYS A 324 -26.45 7.71 15.86
N ARG A 325 -27.21 8.52 15.10
CA ARG A 325 -28.15 9.53 15.62
C ARG A 325 -29.50 8.89 15.96
N THR A 326 -30.15 9.35 17.03
CA THR A 326 -31.48 8.85 17.44
C THR A 326 -32.59 9.22 16.44
N ALA A 327 -33.63 8.38 16.33
CA ALA A 327 -34.72 8.51 15.36
C ALA A 327 -35.44 9.88 15.35
N VAL A 328 -35.43 10.60 16.47
CA VAL A 328 -36.02 11.95 16.60
C VAL A 328 -35.10 13.05 16.05
N ALA A 329 -33.78 12.85 16.07
CA ALA A 329 -32.80 13.77 15.49
C ALA A 329 -32.74 13.69 13.94
N GLU A 330 -33.33 12.65 13.35
CA GLU A 330 -33.38 12.45 11.90
C GLU A 330 -34.50 13.26 11.23
N VAL A 331 -35.63 13.52 11.90
CA VAL A 331 -36.71 14.34 11.34
C VAL A 331 -36.49 15.80 11.72
N ILE A 332 -36.02 16.60 10.75
CA ILE A 332 -35.69 18.02 10.95
C ILE A 332 -36.51 18.87 10.00
N THR A 333 -37.17 19.90 10.55
CA THR A 333 -37.82 20.97 9.77
C THR A 333 -37.13 22.30 10.00
N ARG A 334 -36.73 22.99 8.94
CA ARG A 334 -36.08 24.31 9.01
C ARG A 334 -36.71 25.26 8.01
N GLU A 335 -36.90 26.50 8.42
CA GLU A 335 -37.36 27.58 7.54
C GLU A 335 -36.23 28.56 7.25
N THR A 336 -35.94 28.77 5.97
CA THR A 336 -34.89 29.68 5.54
C THR A 336 -35.35 30.54 4.37
N THR A 337 -34.74 31.73 4.25
CA THR A 337 -34.97 32.61 3.11
C THR A 337 -33.85 32.39 2.10
N VAL A 338 -34.21 31.98 0.87
CA VAL A 338 -33.25 31.74 -0.21
C VAL A 338 -33.15 32.98 -1.09
N HIS A 339 -31.94 33.50 -1.27
CA HIS A 339 -31.67 34.68 -2.08
C HIS A 339 -31.47 34.32 -3.57
N LEU A 340 -32.55 34.00 -4.28
CA LEU A 340 -32.51 33.50 -5.66
C LEU A 340 -31.76 34.40 -6.64
N HIS A 341 -31.82 35.73 -6.47
CA HIS A 341 -31.15 36.65 -7.39
C HIS A 341 -29.63 36.45 -7.49
N LYS A 342 -28.95 36.04 -6.40
CA LYS A 342 -27.50 35.77 -6.44
C LYS A 342 -27.19 34.61 -7.41
N PHE A 343 -28.09 33.64 -7.54
CA PHE A 343 -27.92 32.44 -8.36
C PHE A 343 -28.37 32.60 -9.81
N VAL A 344 -29.36 33.47 -10.06
CA VAL A 344 -29.89 33.72 -11.41
C VAL A 344 -29.27 34.95 -12.08
N HIS A 345 -28.36 35.66 -11.41
CA HIS A 345 -27.63 36.80 -11.98
C HIS A 345 -26.67 36.32 -13.08
N GLY A 346 -26.67 36.99 -14.24
CA GLY A 346 -25.83 36.61 -15.39
C GLY A 346 -26.25 35.34 -16.13
N ARG A 347 -27.36 34.68 -15.76
CA ARG A 347 -27.88 33.48 -16.47
C ARG A 347 -28.80 33.87 -17.63
N GLN A 348 -28.74 33.11 -18.73
CA GLN A 348 -29.63 33.26 -19.89
C GLN A 348 -31.11 33.17 -19.47
N PHE A 349 -31.99 33.95 -20.12
CA PHE A 349 -33.40 34.07 -19.74
C PHE A 349 -34.14 32.73 -19.63
N LYS A 350 -33.88 31.79 -20.55
CA LYS A 350 -34.50 30.46 -20.56
C LYS A 350 -34.05 29.55 -19.40
N LYS A 351 -32.97 29.90 -18.71
CA LYS A 351 -32.39 29.08 -17.62
C LYS A 351 -32.63 29.66 -16.22
N ARG A 352 -33.28 30.83 -16.08
CA ARG A 352 -33.39 31.51 -14.76
C ARG A 352 -34.30 30.75 -13.78
N ALA A 353 -35.55 30.43 -14.15
CA ALA A 353 -36.44 29.66 -13.27
C ALA A 353 -35.93 28.23 -12.98
N PRO A 354 -35.42 27.46 -13.97
CA PRO A 354 -34.74 26.19 -13.70
C PRO A 354 -33.52 26.34 -12.76
N SER A 355 -32.69 27.36 -12.95
CA SER A 355 -31.53 27.61 -12.09
C SER A 355 -31.93 28.00 -10.66
N ALA A 356 -33.07 28.68 -10.49
CA ALA A 356 -33.61 28.99 -9.17
C ALA A 356 -34.07 27.71 -8.43
N ILE A 357 -34.68 26.76 -9.14
CA ILE A 357 -35.04 25.45 -8.58
C ILE A 357 -33.78 24.65 -8.23
N LYS A 358 -32.75 24.63 -9.09
CA LYS A 358 -31.45 24.02 -8.78
C LYS A 358 -30.83 24.65 -7.52
N ALA A 359 -30.91 25.98 -7.36
CA ALA A 359 -30.42 26.66 -6.16
C ALA A 359 -31.19 26.26 -4.88
N ILE A 360 -32.51 26.06 -4.96
CA ILE A 360 -33.31 25.58 -3.83
C ILE A 360 -32.96 24.14 -3.48
N LYS A 361 -32.74 23.27 -4.48
CA LYS A 361 -32.28 21.89 -4.25
C LYS A 361 -30.89 21.85 -3.61
N ALA A 362 -29.95 22.68 -4.09
CA ALA A 362 -28.62 22.80 -3.50
C ALA A 362 -28.67 23.35 -2.06
N ALA A 363 -29.55 24.31 -1.79
CA ALA A 363 -29.80 24.80 -0.44
C ALA A 363 -30.37 23.72 0.49
N ALA A 364 -31.28 22.88 -0.02
CA ALA A 364 -31.82 21.74 0.71
C ALA A 364 -30.73 20.70 1.03
N PHE A 365 -29.88 20.36 0.05
CA PHE A 365 -28.75 19.44 0.25
C PHE A 365 -27.79 19.96 1.32
N LYS A 366 -27.38 21.23 1.26
CA LYS A 366 -26.49 21.83 2.25
C LYS A 366 -27.09 21.92 3.66
N LEU A 367 -28.41 22.14 3.77
CA LEU A 367 -29.08 22.30 5.07
C LEU A 367 -29.53 20.98 5.71
N MET A 368 -29.89 19.98 4.90
CA MET A 368 -30.52 18.73 5.34
C MET A 368 -29.69 17.47 5.07
N GLY A 369 -28.68 17.54 4.19
CA GLY A 369 -27.76 16.44 3.87
C GLY A 369 -28.37 15.30 3.02
N THR A 370 -29.54 15.51 2.40
CA THR A 370 -30.22 14.50 1.57
C THR A 370 -30.07 14.84 0.10
N THR A 371 -29.74 13.84 -0.74
CA THR A 371 -29.64 14.00 -2.20
C THR A 371 -31.02 13.96 -2.88
N ASP A 372 -31.99 13.17 -2.41
CA ASP A 372 -33.39 13.26 -2.88
C ASP A 372 -34.12 14.49 -2.29
N VAL A 373 -34.38 15.48 -3.15
CA VAL A 373 -35.11 16.72 -2.81
C VAL A 373 -36.33 16.89 -3.70
N ARG A 374 -37.51 16.80 -3.09
CA ARG A 374 -38.82 16.96 -3.72
C ARG A 374 -39.35 18.38 -3.53
N VAL A 375 -39.67 19.06 -4.61
CA VAL A 375 -40.17 20.44 -4.62
C VAL A 375 -41.69 20.43 -4.64
N ASP A 376 -42.33 21.07 -3.67
CA ASP A 376 -43.79 21.20 -3.60
C ASP A 376 -44.32 21.98 -4.83
N PRO A 377 -45.40 21.51 -5.49
CA PRO A 377 -46.09 22.24 -6.54
C PRO A 377 -46.39 23.71 -6.20
N LYS A 378 -46.71 24.04 -4.93
CA LYS A 378 -46.94 25.44 -4.50
C LYS A 378 -45.67 26.29 -4.58
N LEU A 379 -44.52 25.72 -4.22
CA LEU A 379 -43.21 26.37 -4.34
C LEU A 379 -42.82 26.56 -5.79
N ASN A 380 -43.08 25.56 -6.63
CA ASN A 380 -42.86 25.70 -8.07
C ASN A 380 -43.74 26.82 -8.65
N LYS A 381 -45.05 26.85 -8.35
CA LYS A 381 -45.93 27.94 -8.80
C LYS A 381 -45.45 29.33 -8.35
N ALA A 382 -44.94 29.47 -7.13
CA ALA A 382 -44.41 30.74 -6.63
C ALA A 382 -43.16 31.21 -7.41
N ILE A 383 -42.24 30.31 -7.74
CA ILE A 383 -41.03 30.60 -8.53
C ILE A 383 -41.42 31.04 -9.96
N TRP A 384 -42.42 30.38 -10.53
CA TRP A 384 -42.89 30.60 -11.90
C TRP A 384 -43.97 31.69 -12.03
N SER A 385 -44.35 32.34 -10.93
CA SER A 385 -45.47 33.30 -10.87
C SER A 385 -45.37 34.46 -11.88
N HIS A 386 -44.16 34.92 -12.19
CA HIS A 386 -43.91 35.99 -13.16
C HIS A 386 -43.22 35.48 -14.44
N GLY A 387 -43.37 34.18 -14.73
CA GLY A 387 -42.77 33.50 -15.87
C GLY A 387 -41.27 33.22 -15.72
N ILE A 388 -40.69 32.63 -16.77
CA ILE A 388 -39.31 32.09 -16.74
C ILE A 388 -38.22 33.16 -16.55
N LYS A 389 -38.49 34.40 -16.99
CA LYS A 389 -37.53 35.51 -16.99
C LYS A 389 -37.43 36.21 -15.63
N ASN A 390 -38.55 36.34 -14.91
CA ASN A 390 -38.69 37.23 -13.76
C ASN A 390 -38.89 36.44 -12.46
N VAL A 391 -37.91 35.61 -12.10
CA VAL A 391 -37.94 34.87 -10.84
C VAL A 391 -37.92 35.83 -9.64
N PRO A 392 -38.70 35.57 -8.56
CA PRO A 392 -38.64 36.36 -7.33
C PRO A 392 -37.22 36.52 -6.79
N ARG A 393 -36.86 37.72 -6.31
CA ARG A 393 -35.50 38.02 -5.83
C ARG A 393 -35.12 37.19 -4.60
N ARG A 394 -36.09 36.95 -3.72
CA ARG A 394 -36.00 36.16 -2.48
C ARG A 394 -37.27 35.33 -2.31
N ILE A 395 -37.14 34.14 -1.73
CA ILE A 395 -38.27 33.27 -1.43
C ILE A 395 -38.06 32.61 -0.06
N ARG A 396 -39.13 32.50 0.74
CA ARG A 396 -39.08 31.78 2.02
C ARG A 396 -39.53 30.34 1.79
N VAL A 397 -38.67 29.40 2.19
CA VAL A 397 -38.87 27.96 1.97
C VAL A 397 -38.75 27.24 3.30
N ARG A 398 -39.68 26.31 3.54
CA ARG A 398 -39.61 25.33 4.62
C ARG A 398 -39.11 24.02 4.04
N PHE A 399 -37.96 23.57 4.52
CA PHE A 399 -37.42 22.26 4.23
C PHE A 399 -37.79 21.30 5.36
N ALA A 400 -38.38 20.16 5.01
CA ALA A 400 -38.74 19.11 5.95
C ALA A 400 -38.11 17.79 5.49
N ARG A 401 -37.21 17.25 6.30
CA ARG A 401 -36.63 15.93 6.05
C ARG A 401 -37.56 14.85 6.59
N LYS A 402 -38.00 13.95 5.72
CA LYS A 402 -38.95 12.86 6.00
C LYS A 402 -38.33 11.51 5.68
N ARG A 403 -38.85 10.47 6.32
CA ARG A 403 -38.51 9.07 5.99
C ARG A 403 -39.31 8.64 4.77
N ASN A 404 -38.66 7.83 3.94
CA ASN A 404 -39.33 7.18 2.82
C ASN A 404 -39.88 5.84 3.30
N ASP A 405 -41.19 5.66 3.21
CA ASP A 405 -41.89 4.45 3.66
C ASP A 405 -41.98 3.38 2.55
N ASP A 406 -41.35 3.63 1.41
CA ASP A 406 -41.29 2.74 0.26
C ASP A 406 -40.07 1.81 0.34
N GLU A 407 -40.31 0.49 0.40
CA GLU A 407 -39.28 -0.54 0.57
C GLU A 407 -38.32 -0.64 -0.62
N GLU A 408 -38.70 -0.14 -1.81
CA GLU A 408 -37.85 -0.15 -3.02
C GLU A 408 -37.03 1.14 -3.19
N ALA A 409 -37.12 2.10 -2.26
CA ALA A 409 -36.45 3.38 -2.42
C ALA A 409 -34.93 3.31 -2.24
N LYS A 410 -34.18 3.84 -3.23
CA LYS A 410 -32.71 4.01 -3.18
C LYS A 410 -32.19 4.77 -1.95
N GLN A 411 -33.02 5.62 -1.34
CA GLN A 411 -32.65 6.44 -0.19
C GLN A 411 -33.74 6.41 0.89
N LYS A 412 -33.32 6.19 2.14
CA LYS A 412 -34.20 6.09 3.31
C LYS A 412 -34.79 7.43 3.76
N LEU A 413 -34.17 8.56 3.39
CA LEU A 413 -34.57 9.91 3.78
C LEU A 413 -34.66 10.81 2.55
N TYR A 414 -35.72 11.62 2.47
CA TYR A 414 -35.89 12.63 1.42
C TYR A 414 -36.30 13.98 2.04
N THR A 415 -35.98 15.08 1.35
CA THR A 415 -36.37 16.42 1.80
C THR A 415 -37.48 16.99 0.94
N VAL A 416 -38.55 17.46 1.59
CA VAL A 416 -39.63 18.22 0.94
C VAL A 416 -39.41 19.72 1.12
N ALA A 417 -39.34 20.45 0.01
CA ALA A 417 -39.25 21.91 -0.01
C ALA A 417 -40.63 22.52 -0.27
N SER A 418 -41.16 23.26 0.70
CA SER A 418 -42.50 23.87 0.66
C SER A 418 -42.44 25.40 0.74
N PHE A 419 -43.38 26.09 0.10
CA PHE A 419 -43.43 27.55 0.08
C PHE A 419 -44.11 28.10 1.33
N VAL A 420 -43.46 29.10 1.95
CA VAL A 420 -44.04 29.82 3.10
C VAL A 420 -44.33 31.26 2.67
N PRO A 421 -45.61 31.68 2.58
CA PRO A 421 -45.95 33.06 2.25
C PRO A 421 -45.52 33.99 3.40
N VAL A 422 -44.89 35.11 3.06
CA VAL A 422 -44.47 36.13 4.03
C VAL A 422 -44.82 37.52 3.50
N ALA A 423 -45.41 38.37 4.34
CA ALA A 423 -45.77 39.74 3.99
C ALA A 423 -44.54 40.67 3.84
N SER A 424 -43.46 40.39 4.58
CA SER A 424 -42.19 41.12 4.47
C SER A 424 -41.01 40.21 4.82
N PHE A 425 -39.87 40.49 4.19
CA PHE A 425 -38.58 39.83 4.46
C PHE A 425 -37.72 40.61 5.48
N SER A 426 -38.21 41.73 6.00
CA SER A 426 -37.57 42.50 7.08
C SER A 426 -37.76 41.80 8.43
N GLY A 427 -36.69 41.65 9.22
CA GLY A 427 -36.76 41.19 10.61
C GLY A 427 -36.84 39.67 10.86
N LYS A 428 -36.70 38.80 9.85
CA LYS A 428 -36.67 37.34 10.05
C LYS A 428 -35.22 36.83 10.15
N SER A 429 -34.81 36.48 11.36
CA SER A 429 -33.46 36.25 11.90
C SER A 429 -32.64 35.06 11.35
N VAL A 430 -33.00 34.49 10.19
CA VAL A 430 -32.19 33.42 9.57
C VAL A 430 -32.09 33.62 8.07
N CYS A 431 -31.26 34.59 7.67
CA CYS A 431 -30.71 34.68 6.31
C CYS A 431 -29.39 33.91 6.30
N PHE A 432 -29.43 32.64 5.93
CA PHE A 432 -28.19 31.97 5.52
C PHE A 432 -27.79 32.57 4.17
N ASP A 433 -26.85 33.51 4.18
CA ASP A 433 -26.13 33.90 2.97
C ASP A 433 -25.20 32.74 2.60
N ILE A 434 -25.74 31.78 1.85
CA ILE A 434 -24.95 30.67 1.35
C ILE A 434 -24.06 31.19 0.21
N ASN A 435 -22.84 31.63 0.52
CA ASN A 435 -21.77 31.70 -0.47
C ASN A 435 -21.41 30.26 -0.86
N ILE A 436 -21.74 29.88 -2.09
CA ILE A 436 -21.28 28.65 -2.73
C ILE A 436 -20.27 29.09 -3.79
N VAL A 437 -19.05 29.40 -3.36
CA VAL A 437 -17.89 29.44 -4.26
C VAL A 437 -17.16 28.13 -3.99
N GLY A 438 -17.01 27.27 -5.01
CA GLY A 438 -16.19 26.05 -4.90
C GLY A 438 -16.89 24.69 -5.09
N LEU A 439 -18.14 24.63 -5.57
CA LEU A 439 -18.68 23.36 -6.09
C LEU A 439 -18.68 23.42 -7.61
N GLN A 440 -17.77 22.66 -8.23
CA GLN A 440 -17.89 22.29 -9.64
C GLN A 440 -19.28 21.68 -9.85
N THR A 441 -19.98 22.19 -10.85
CA THR A 441 -21.37 21.85 -11.18
C THR A 441 -21.56 20.47 -11.80
N GLU A 442 -20.61 19.55 -11.62
CA GLU A 442 -20.64 18.22 -12.25
C GLU A 442 -21.38 17.17 -11.41
N ALA A 443 -21.49 17.35 -10.09
CA ALA A 443 -22.08 16.34 -9.20
C ALA A 443 -23.62 16.38 -9.06
N ILE A 444 -24.36 16.95 -10.03
CA ILE A 444 -25.85 17.00 -9.98
C ILE A 444 -26.49 16.52 -11.29
N ASP A 445 -25.72 15.97 -12.24
CA ASP A 445 -26.27 15.40 -13.48
C ASP A 445 -26.22 13.85 -13.51
N GLU A 446 -26.21 13.18 -12.34
CA GLU A 446 -26.59 11.76 -12.19
C GLU A 446 -27.87 11.58 -11.37
#